data_AF-A0A924WZ21-F1
#
_entry.id   AF-A0A924WZ21-F1
#
_cell.length_a   1.000
_cell.length_b   1.000
_cell.length_c   1.000
_cell.angle_alpha   90.00
_cell.angle_beta   90.00
_cell.angle_gamma   90.00
#
_symmetry.space_group_name_H-M   'P 1'
#
loop_
_entity.id
_entity.type
_entity.pdbx_description
1 polymer ?
#
loop_
_entity_poly.entity_id
_entity_poly.type
_entity_poly.pdbx_seq_one_letter_code
_entity_poly.pdbx_strand_id
1 'polypeptide(L)'
;MTFAFIKKMNWDIVLMFAVLLICDTAAQVFFKVAADKTGEIPFYSIQALSTYLLNLVQNPQIIMGVIAIVIAFFTWLAVIAKIDLSKAHLITCLAYGTVPLSSMWLLHETASAKQLIGICLIITGAFIASKNEANS
;
A
#
# COMPACT_ATOMS: atom_id res chain seq x y z
N MET A 1 6.77 10.77 -19.71
CA MET A 1 5.73 11.82 -19.58
C MET A 1 4.94 11.73 -18.28
N THR A 2 4.93 10.59 -17.55
CA THR A 2 4.52 10.51 -16.12
C THR A 2 5.28 11.53 -15.26
N PHE A 3 6.56 11.73 -15.59
CA PHE A 3 7.42 12.77 -15.03
C PHE A 3 6.97 14.22 -15.27
N ALA A 4 6.15 14.50 -16.31
CA ALA A 4 5.70 15.87 -16.59
C ALA A 4 4.56 16.30 -15.64
N PHE A 5 3.74 15.36 -15.17
CA PHE A 5 2.72 15.61 -14.14
C PHE A 5 3.36 15.82 -12.76
N ILE A 6 4.37 15.01 -12.44
CA ILE A 6 5.23 15.19 -11.25
C ILE A 6 5.93 16.55 -11.28
N LYS A 7 6.37 17.03 -12.45
CA LYS A 7 7.08 18.31 -12.59
C LYS A 7 6.21 19.55 -12.32
N LYS A 8 4.88 19.42 -12.37
CA LYS A 8 3.93 20.48 -11.98
C LYS A 8 3.50 20.37 -10.50
N MET A 9 3.92 19.29 -9.84
CA MET A 9 3.64 19.00 -8.44
C MET A 9 4.81 19.49 -7.59
N ASN A 10 4.52 20.23 -6.53
CA ASN A 10 5.55 20.71 -5.62
C ASN A 10 6.29 19.50 -4.99
N TRP A 11 7.61 19.62 -4.79
CA TRP A 11 8.47 18.50 -4.34
C TRP A 11 8.03 17.88 -3.00
N ASP A 12 7.38 18.67 -2.14
CA ASP A 12 6.77 18.21 -0.90
C ASP A 12 5.69 17.15 -1.14
N ILE A 13 4.85 17.30 -2.17
CA ILE A 13 3.79 16.33 -2.50
C ILE A 13 4.42 15.03 -3.02
N VAL A 14 5.48 15.13 -3.83
CA VAL A 14 6.21 13.96 -4.33
C VAL A 14 6.83 13.18 -3.16
N LEU A 15 7.45 13.87 -2.21
CA LEU A 15 8.00 13.27 -1.00
C LEU A 15 6.91 12.62 -0.14
N MET A 16 5.76 13.27 0.02
CA MET A 16 4.60 12.69 0.73
C MET A 16 4.13 11.39 0.08
N PHE A 17 4.00 11.34 -1.25
CA PHE A 17 3.64 10.10 -1.94
C PHE A 17 4.70 9.01 -1.79
N ALA A 18 5.98 9.37 -1.83
CA ALA A 18 7.06 8.39 -1.63
C ALA A 18 6.99 7.79 -0.21
N VAL A 19 6.84 8.63 0.82
CA VAL A 19 6.66 8.18 2.21
C VAL A 19 5.41 7.32 2.34
N LEU A 20 4.29 7.76 1.77
CA LEU A 20 3.03 7.01 1.77
C LEU A 20 3.22 5.61 1.18
N LEU A 21 3.78 5.50 -0.03
CA LEU A 21 3.96 4.22 -0.71
C LEU A 21 4.90 3.28 0.05
N ILE A 22 5.99 3.81 0.60
CA ILE A 22 6.95 3.01 1.38
C ILE A 22 6.30 2.50 2.67
N CYS A 23 5.64 3.37 3.43
CA CYS A 23 4.99 3.01 4.68
C CYS A 23 3.82 2.05 4.46
N ASP A 24 2.99 2.28 3.45
CA ASP A 24 1.88 1.39 3.10
C ASP A 24 2.41 0.01 2.68
N THR A 25 3.41 -0.03 1.79
CA THR A 25 4.02 -1.31 1.37
C THR A 25 4.67 -2.05 2.54
N ALA A 26 5.39 -1.34 3.41
CA ALA A 26 5.99 -1.93 4.61
C ALA A 26 4.91 -2.49 5.55
N ALA A 27 3.80 -1.78 5.74
CA ALA A 27 2.68 -2.25 6.56
C ALA A 27 2.10 -3.56 6.00
N GLN A 28 1.80 -3.60 4.70
CA GLN A 28 1.27 -4.80 4.04
C GLN A 28 2.21 -6.00 4.18
N VAL A 29 3.52 -5.79 3.95
CA VAL A 29 4.52 -6.86 4.11
C VAL A 29 4.59 -7.34 5.56
N PHE A 30 4.66 -6.44 6.54
CA PHE A 30 4.72 -6.84 7.96
C PHE A 30 3.47 -7.58 8.41
N PHE A 31 2.28 -7.13 8.00
CA PHE A 31 1.03 -7.82 8.30
C PHE A 31 0.99 -9.20 7.66
N LYS A 32 1.48 -9.33 6.43
CA LYS A 32 1.57 -10.62 5.76
C LYS A 32 2.51 -11.58 6.50
N VAL A 33 3.72 -11.14 6.86
CA VAL A 33 4.65 -11.98 7.64
C VAL A 33 4.04 -12.37 8.99
N ALA A 34 3.35 -11.45 9.66
CA ALA A 34 2.70 -11.75 10.93
C ALA A 34 1.59 -12.80 10.77
N ALA A 35 0.72 -12.63 9.77
CA ALA A 35 -0.38 -13.55 9.47
C ALA A 35 0.13 -14.97 9.16
N ASP A 36 1.20 -15.08 8.38
CA ASP A 36 1.79 -16.38 8.05
C ASP A 36 2.36 -17.11 9.29
N LYS A 37 2.83 -16.36 10.30
CA LYS A 37 3.32 -16.93 11.56
C LYS A 37 2.21 -17.26 12.55
N THR A 38 1.17 -16.43 12.64
CA THR A 38 0.08 -16.62 13.60
C THR A 38 -0.98 -17.62 13.14
N GLY A 39 -1.06 -17.89 11.84
CA GLY A 39 -2.03 -18.82 11.27
C GLY A 39 -3.45 -18.25 11.23
N GLU A 40 -4.43 -19.13 11.00
CA GLU A 40 -5.83 -18.74 10.86
C GLU A 40 -6.47 -18.33 12.20
N ILE A 41 -7.42 -17.39 12.10
CA ILE A 41 -8.14 -16.89 13.28
C ILE A 41 -9.08 -17.99 13.81
N PRO A 42 -8.95 -18.40 15.09
CA PRO A 42 -9.80 -19.43 15.66
C PRO A 42 -11.19 -18.88 16.03
N PHE A 43 -12.22 -19.21 15.24
CA PHE A 43 -13.62 -18.78 15.48
C PHE A 43 -14.48 -19.78 16.28
N TYR A 44 -13.90 -20.89 16.75
CA TYR A 44 -14.65 -21.94 17.46
C TYR A 44 -14.88 -21.66 18.96
N SER A 45 -14.17 -20.70 19.55
CA SER A 45 -14.32 -20.32 20.97
C SER A 45 -13.88 -18.89 21.23
N ILE A 46 -14.62 -18.19 22.10
CA ILE A 46 -14.29 -16.82 22.55
C ILE A 46 -12.92 -16.79 23.25
N GLN A 47 -12.57 -17.83 24.01
CA GLN A 47 -11.28 -17.90 24.71
C GLN A 47 -10.10 -18.12 23.75
N ALA A 48 -10.31 -18.91 22.69
CA ALA A 48 -9.31 -19.09 21.65
C ALA A 48 -9.09 -17.78 20.87
N LEU A 49 -10.19 -17.09 20.54
CA LEU A 49 -10.15 -15.79 19.88
C LEU A 49 -9.43 -14.73 20.72
N SER A 50 -9.73 -14.63 22.03
CA SER A 50 -9.08 -13.64 22.89
C SER A 50 -7.58 -13.88 23.04
N THR A 51 -7.18 -15.15 23.18
CA THR A 51 -5.76 -15.53 23.24
C THR A 51 -5.04 -15.20 21.93
N TYR A 52 -5.68 -15.50 20.79
CA TYR A 52 -5.15 -15.16 19.47
C TYR A 52 -4.97 -13.64 19.29
N LEU A 53 -5.97 -12.84 19.68
CA LEU A 53 -5.90 -11.39 19.61
C LEU A 53 -4.79 -10.81 20.51
N LEU A 54 -4.62 -11.34 21.72
CA LEU A 54 -3.52 -10.93 22.60
C LEU A 54 -2.16 -11.22 21.97
N ASN A 55 -2.00 -12.42 21.38
CA ASN A 55 -0.77 -12.79 20.68
C ASN A 55 -0.50 -11.89 19.46
N LEU A 56 -1.54 -11.49 18.72
CA LEU A 56 -1.41 -10.55 17.61
C LEU A 56 -0.93 -9.18 18.07
N VAL A 57 -1.52 -8.62 19.13
CA VAL A 57 -1.15 -7.29 19.65
C VAL A 57 0.29 -7.28 20.19
N GLN A 58 0.77 -8.41 20.70
CA GLN A 58 2.16 -8.57 21.17
C GLN A 58 3.14 -8.92 20.05
N ASN A 59 2.67 -9.21 18.84
CA ASN A 59 3.55 -9.59 17.74
C ASN A 59 4.31 -8.34 17.22
N PRO A 60 5.66 -8.35 17.25
CA PRO A 60 6.46 -7.19 16.84
C PRO A 60 6.23 -6.77 15.39
N GLN A 61 5.88 -7.71 14.51
CA GLN A 61 5.60 -7.44 13.10
C GLN A 61 4.25 -6.75 12.94
N ILE A 62 3.23 -7.13 13.71
CA ILE A 62 1.96 -6.39 13.75
C ILE A 62 2.20 -4.97 14.24
N ILE A 63 2.99 -4.79 15.32
CA ILE A 63 3.30 -3.46 15.85
C ILE A 63 4.00 -2.60 14.80
N MET A 64 5.03 -3.13 14.13
CA MET A 64 5.73 -2.41 13.06
C MET A 64 4.80 -2.06 11.89
N GLY A 65 3.92 -2.99 11.50
CA GLY A 65 2.92 -2.74 10.46
C GLY A 65 1.91 -1.67 10.87
N VAL A 66 1.45 -1.68 12.13
CA VAL A 66 0.53 -0.67 12.68
C VAL A 66 1.19 0.72 12.69
N ILE A 67 2.44 0.83 13.11
CA ILE A 67 3.17 2.09 13.08
C ILE A 67 3.28 2.60 11.63
N ALA A 68 3.66 1.72 10.70
CA ALA A 68 3.80 2.07 9.29
C ALA A 68 2.46 2.55 8.69
N ILE A 69 1.35 1.86 8.95
CA ILE A 69 0.05 2.27 8.41
C ILE A 69 -0.50 3.54 9.06
N VAL A 70 -0.18 3.81 10.34
CA VAL A 70 -0.52 5.08 10.98
C VAL A 70 0.22 6.25 10.30
N ILE A 71 1.51 6.08 10.00
CA ILE A 71 2.28 7.08 9.25
C ILE A 71 1.71 7.26 7.85
N ALA A 72 1.40 6.16 7.16
CA ALA A 72 0.77 6.18 5.83
C ALA A 72 -0.56 6.93 5.86
N PHE A 73 -1.41 6.67 6.86
CA PHE A 73 -2.70 7.31 7.04
C PHE A 73 -2.59 8.83 7.20
N PHE A 74 -1.73 9.32 8.10
CA PHE A 74 -1.55 10.77 8.26
C PHE A 74 -0.93 11.42 7.03
N THR A 75 -0.02 10.71 6.35
CA THR A 75 0.57 11.19 5.09
C THR A 75 -0.50 11.29 3.99
N TRP A 76 -1.41 10.31 3.90
CA TRP A 76 -2.54 10.34 2.99
C TRP A 76 -3.47 11.53 3.25
N LEU A 77 -3.81 11.80 4.52
CA LEU A 77 -4.60 12.98 4.89
C LEU A 77 -3.92 14.29 4.44
N ALA A 78 -2.60 14.39 4.61
CA ALA A 78 -1.83 15.55 4.16
C ALA A 78 -1.81 15.71 2.63
N VAL A 79 -1.78 14.59 1.89
CA VAL A 79 -1.83 14.60 0.41
C VAL A 79 -3.19 15.07 -0.09
N ILE A 80 -4.29 14.49 0.39
CA ILE A 80 -5.65 14.85 -0.07
C ILE A 80 -6.08 16.25 0.37
N ALA A 81 -5.39 16.84 1.36
CA ALA A 81 -5.57 18.24 1.71
C ALA A 81 -4.93 19.21 0.70
N LYS A 82 -4.01 18.73 -0.16
CA LYS A 82 -3.25 19.54 -1.13
C LYS A 82 -3.67 19.35 -2.59
N ILE A 83 -4.22 18.20 -2.93
CA ILE A 83 -4.63 17.86 -4.29
C ILE A 83 -6.00 17.18 -4.26
N ASP A 84 -6.72 17.26 -5.38
CA ASP A 84 -8.03 16.62 -5.50
C ASP A 84 -7.94 15.12 -5.24
N LEU A 85 -8.94 14.58 -4.55
CA LEU A 85 -9.01 13.17 -4.18
C LEU A 85 -8.89 12.24 -5.40
N SER A 86 -9.49 12.61 -6.55
CA SER A 86 -9.36 11.89 -7.83
C SER A 86 -7.91 11.76 -8.27
N LYS A 87 -7.18 12.88 -8.31
CA LYS A 87 -5.74 12.95 -8.65
C LYS A 87 -4.91 12.09 -7.72
N ALA A 88 -5.19 12.20 -6.42
CA ALA A 88 -4.46 11.44 -5.41
C ALA A 88 -4.63 9.94 -5.62
N HIS A 89 -5.87 9.49 -5.86
CA HIS A 89 -6.18 8.10 -6.10
C HIS A 89 -5.46 7.53 -7.33
N LEU A 90 -5.37 8.30 -8.41
CA LEU A 90 -4.64 7.90 -9.63
C LEU A 90 -3.14 7.64 -9.37
N ILE A 91 -2.51 8.45 -8.51
CA ILE A 91 -1.08 8.27 -8.16
C ILE A 91 -0.90 7.06 -7.25
N THR A 92 -1.81 6.83 -6.30
CA THR A 92 -1.79 5.61 -5.46
C THR A 92 -1.97 4.32 -6.26
N CYS A 93 -2.40 4.36 -7.53
CA CYS A 93 -2.40 3.17 -8.36
C CYS A 93 -1.01 2.52 -8.51
N LEU A 94 0.07 3.28 -8.29
CA LEU A 94 1.44 2.76 -8.21
C LEU A 94 1.63 1.74 -7.07
N ALA A 95 0.84 1.84 -5.98
CA ALA A 95 0.87 0.90 -4.87
C ALA A 95 0.50 -0.54 -5.31
N TYR A 96 -0.38 -0.69 -6.30
CA TYR A 96 -0.72 -1.99 -6.88
C TYR A 96 0.45 -2.65 -7.62
N GLY A 97 1.51 -1.90 -7.92
CA GLY A 97 2.79 -2.46 -8.34
C GLY A 97 3.73 -2.71 -7.17
N THR A 98 3.89 -1.76 -6.25
CA THR A 98 4.91 -1.86 -5.19
C THR A 98 4.65 -2.99 -4.21
N VAL A 99 3.39 -3.21 -3.81
CA VAL A 99 3.06 -4.25 -2.82
C VAL A 99 3.31 -5.66 -3.37
N PRO A 100 2.77 -6.05 -4.55
CA PRO A 100 3.02 -7.39 -5.08
C PRO A 100 4.49 -7.61 -5.42
N LEU A 101 5.19 -6.61 -5.99
CA LEU A 101 6.62 -6.72 -6.31
C LEU A 101 7.47 -6.89 -5.04
N SER A 102 7.16 -6.13 -3.98
CA SER A 102 7.84 -6.26 -2.69
C SER A 102 7.51 -7.60 -2.05
N SER A 103 6.29 -8.12 -2.20
CA SER A 103 5.92 -9.45 -1.73
C SER A 103 6.71 -10.54 -2.45
N MET A 104 6.78 -10.50 -3.78
CA MET A 104 7.56 -11.46 -4.57
C MET A 104 9.05 -11.45 -4.17
N TRP A 105 9.59 -10.27 -3.87
CA TRP A 105 11.02 -10.14 -3.57
C TRP A 105 11.37 -10.45 -2.12
N LEU A 106 10.58 -9.96 -1.15
CA LEU A 106 10.86 -10.09 0.29
C LEU A 106 10.28 -11.35 0.91
N LEU A 107 9.11 -11.80 0.43
CA LEU A 107 8.41 -12.99 0.93
C LEU A 107 8.61 -14.21 0.02
N HIS A 108 9.32 -14.04 -1.11
CA HIS A 108 9.56 -15.09 -2.11
C HIS A 108 8.25 -15.71 -2.67
N GLU A 109 7.16 -14.94 -2.66
CA GLU A 109 5.89 -15.37 -3.22
C GLU A 109 5.95 -15.43 -4.76
N THR A 110 5.27 -16.40 -5.37
CA THR A 110 5.17 -16.50 -6.82
C THR A 110 3.90 -15.79 -7.31
N ALA A 111 4.07 -14.73 -8.11
CA ALA A 111 2.95 -14.13 -8.82
C ALA A 111 2.69 -14.88 -10.13
N SER A 112 1.42 -15.19 -10.41
CA SER A 112 1.05 -15.81 -11.68
C SER A 112 1.25 -14.84 -12.86
N ALA A 113 1.49 -15.37 -14.05
CA ALA A 113 1.59 -14.55 -15.26
C ALA A 113 0.32 -13.69 -15.49
N LYS A 114 -0.86 -14.22 -15.14
CA LYS A 114 -2.13 -13.49 -15.22
C LYS A 114 -2.18 -12.31 -14.25
N GLN A 115 -1.65 -12.47 -13.04
CA GLN A 115 -1.57 -11.41 -12.03
C GLN A 115 -0.65 -10.28 -12.48
N LEU A 116 0.51 -10.61 -13.06
CA LEU A 116 1.43 -9.62 -13.62
C LEU A 116 0.78 -8.82 -14.77
N ILE A 117 0.07 -9.49 -15.67
CA ILE A 117 -0.70 -8.82 -16.74
C ILE A 117 -1.74 -7.86 -16.14
N GLY A 118 -2.47 -8.29 -15.10
CA GLY A 118 -3.43 -7.45 -14.40
C GLY A 118 -2.79 -6.19 -13.78
N ILE A 119 -1.64 -6.35 -13.12
CA ILE A 119 -0.89 -5.22 -12.54
C ILE A 119 -0.48 -4.24 -13.65
N CYS A 120 0.05 -4.75 -14.77
CA CYS A 120 0.41 -3.91 -15.92
C CYS A 120 -0.80 -3.14 -16.48
N LEU A 121 -1.98 -3.77 -16.55
CA LEU A 121 -3.22 -3.12 -17.00
C LEU A 121 -3.66 -2.00 -16.05
N ILE A 122 -3.60 -2.20 -14.73
CA ILE A 122 -3.94 -1.18 -13.72
C ILE A 122 -3.01 0.02 -13.86
N ILE A 123 -1.70 -0.21 -13.92
CA ILE A 123 -0.71 0.87 -14.06
C ILE A 123 -0.91 1.63 -15.37
N THR A 124 -1.18 0.91 -16.47
CA THR A 124 -1.44 1.53 -17.77
C THR A 124 -2.73 2.35 -17.77
N GLY A 125 -3.80 1.82 -17.17
CA GLY A 125 -5.08 2.53 -17.02
C GLY A 125 -4.92 3.81 -16.20
N ALA A 126 -4.21 3.75 -15.08
CA ALA A 126 -3.89 4.92 -14.26
C ALA A 126 -3.09 5.97 -15.05
N PHE A 127 -2.11 5.53 -15.85
CA PHE A 127 -1.34 6.42 -16.72
C PHE A 127 -2.22 7.14 -17.75
N ILE A 128 -3.14 6.42 -18.41
CA ILE A 128 -4.09 7.00 -19.36
C ILE A 128 -5.00 8.02 -18.66
N ALA A 129 -5.57 7.67 -17.51
CA ALA A 129 -6.46 8.54 -16.75
C ALA A 129 -5.77 9.83 -16.28
N SER A 130 -4.52 9.74 -15.81
CA SER A 130 -3.72 10.91 -15.42
C SER A 130 -3.49 11.91 -16.56
N LYS A 131 -3.55 11.44 -17.81
CA LYS A 131 -3.29 12.25 -19.01
C LYS A 131 -4.47 13.19 -19.33
N ASN A 132 -5.68 12.83 -18.93
CA ASN A 132 -6.89 13.63 -19.20
C ASN A 132 -6.99 14.85 -18.27
N GLU A 133 -6.56 14.68 -17.02
CA GLU A 133 -6.53 15.76 -16.02
C GLU A 133 -5.41 16.80 -16.27
N ALA A 134 -4.44 16.50 -17.16
CA ALA A 134 -3.37 17.45 -17.53
C ALA A 134 -3.84 18.52 -18.55
N ASN A 135 -4.93 18.24 -19.25
CA ASN A 135 -5.46 19.01 -20.38
C ASN A 135 -6.78 19.74 -20.06
N SER A 136 -7.21 19.73 -18.79
CA SER A 136 -8.35 20.49 -18.25
C SER A 136 -7.84 21.59 -17.32
#